data_AF-A0A1I5W5S3-F1
#
_entry.id   AF-A0A1I5W5S3-F1
#
_cell.length_a   1.000
_cell.length_b   1.000
_cell.length_c   1.000
_cell.angle_alpha   90.00
_cell.angle_beta   90.00
_cell.angle_gamma   90.00
#
_symmetry.space_group_name_H-M   'P 1'
#
loop_
_entity.id
_entity.type
_entity.pdbx_description
1 polymer ?
#
loop_
_entity_poly.entity_id
_entity_poly.type
_entity_poly.pdbx_seq_one_letter_code
_entity_poly.pdbx_strand_id
1 'polypeptide(L)'
;MSNQLMDKTAEKYEMIFEGTEDKWILTVCPEDLIENADGELDCPLEYVLRRNDYSLKDLNELSPIRAIFVQKKNGDSIVLNEISLNVNF
;
A
#
# COMPACT_ATOMS: atom_id res chain seq x y z
N MET A 1 18.68 13.87 -32.93
CA MET A 1 18.97 13.86 -31.48
C MET A 1 17.69 13.49 -30.77
N SER A 2 17.57 12.23 -30.35
CA SER A 2 16.35 11.73 -29.72
C SER A 2 16.35 12.16 -28.25
N ASN A 3 15.53 13.15 -27.90
CA ASN A 3 15.17 13.38 -26.49
C ASN A 3 14.24 12.25 -26.08
N GLN A 4 14.81 11.14 -25.64
CA GLN A 4 14.09 10.15 -24.86
C GLN A 4 13.98 10.73 -23.45
N LEU A 5 13.01 11.62 -23.26
CA LEU A 5 12.42 11.84 -21.94
C LEU A 5 11.84 10.48 -21.57
N MET A 6 12.65 9.64 -20.93
CA MET A 6 12.16 8.52 -20.15
C MET A 6 11.16 9.16 -19.21
N ASP A 7 9.88 8.95 -19.50
CA ASP A 7 8.82 9.15 -18.53
C ASP A 7 9.25 8.29 -17.35
N LYS A 8 9.95 8.91 -16.40
CA LYS A 8 10.06 8.40 -15.05
C LYS A 8 8.64 8.49 -14.54
N THR A 9 7.79 7.57 -14.98
CA THR A 9 6.54 7.27 -14.31
C THR A 9 6.99 6.87 -12.92
N ALA A 10 7.00 7.85 -12.02
CA ALA A 10 7.41 7.65 -10.65
C ALA A 10 6.55 6.52 -10.14
N GLU A 11 7.17 5.37 -9.87
CA GLU A 11 6.47 4.22 -9.33
C GLU A 11 5.87 4.68 -8.00
N LYS A 12 4.53 4.71 -7.96
CA LYS A 12 3.80 5.10 -6.75
C LYS A 12 3.28 3.84 -6.11
N TYR A 13 3.30 3.84 -4.80
CA TYR A 13 2.82 2.73 -4.01
C TYR A 13 1.73 3.26 -3.09
N GLU A 14 0.66 2.49 -2.97
CA GLU A 14 -0.48 2.85 -2.13
C GLU A 14 -0.91 1.63 -1.31
N MET A 15 -1.33 1.88 -0.08
CA MET A 15 -1.97 0.89 0.77
C MET A 15 -3.44 1.28 0.86
N ILE A 16 -4.30 0.36 0.44
CA ILE A 16 -5.74 0.57 0.38
C ILE A 16 -6.39 -0.27 1.47
N PHE A 17 -7.05 0.38 2.42
CA PHE A 17 -7.89 -0.27 3.42
C PHE A 17 -9.34 -0.21 2.97
N GLU A 18 -9.99 -1.36 2.91
CA GLU A 18 -11.41 -1.46 2.58
C GLU A 18 -12.18 -2.03 3.76
N GLY A 19 -13.10 -1.22 4.28
CA GLY A 19 -14.14 -1.63 5.22
C GLY A 19 -15.44 -1.98 4.51
N THR A 20 -16.50 -2.22 5.28
CA THR A 20 -17.83 -2.53 4.75
C THR A 20 -18.42 -1.37 3.93
N GLU A 21 -18.23 -0.14 4.41
CA GLU A 21 -18.84 1.06 3.83
C GLU A 21 -17.81 2.14 3.42
N ASP A 22 -16.56 1.97 3.85
CA ASP A 22 -15.53 3.00 3.74
C ASP A 22 -14.24 2.46 3.12
N LYS A 23 -13.48 3.37 2.53
CA LYS A 23 -12.21 3.09 1.87
C LYS A 23 -11.19 4.17 2.20
N TRP A 24 -10.02 3.76 2.64
CA TRP A 24 -8.91 4.65 2.96
C TRP A 24 -7.69 4.30 2.13
N ILE A 25 -7.09 5.31 1.52
CA ILE A 25 -5.90 5.13 0.69
C ILE A 25 -4.77 5.90 1.36
N LEU A 26 -3.74 5.18 1.79
CA LEU A 26 -2.53 5.74 2.35
C LEU A 26 -1.41 5.66 1.30
N THR A 27 -0.62 6.73 1.22
CA THR A 27 0.55 6.73 0.34
C THR A 27 1.66 5.91 1.00
N VAL A 28 2.29 5.04 0.21
CA VAL A 28 3.45 4.27 0.63
C VAL A 28 4.69 4.88 -0.02
N CYS A 29 5.67 5.20 0.82
CA CYS A 29 6.94 5.72 0.34
C CYS A 29 7.87 4.55 -0.07
N PRO A 30 8.60 4.66 -1.18
CA PRO A 30 9.52 3.64 -1.65
C PRO A 30 10.60 3.23 -0.63
N GLU A 31 10.93 4.12 0.31
CA GLU A 31 11.92 3.87 1.38
C GLU A 31 11.42 2.89 2.44
N ASP A 32 10.11 2.71 2.57
CA ASP A 32 9.49 1.77 3.53
C ASP A 32 9.22 0.40 2.91
N LEU A 33 9.58 0.22 1.64
CA LEU A 33 9.44 -1.05 0.95
C LEU A 33 10.60 -1.95 1.32
N ILE A 34 10.27 -3.20 1.60
CA ILE A 34 11.22 -4.26 1.89
C ILE A 34 11.06 -5.39 0.88
N GLU A 35 12.13 -6.14 0.69
CA GLU A 35 12.04 -7.40 -0.04
C GLU A 35 11.68 -8.50 0.96
N ASN A 36 10.60 -9.24 0.69
CA ASN A 36 10.21 -10.39 1.51
C ASN A 36 11.12 -11.60 1.21
N ALA A 37 10.94 -12.70 1.95
CA ALA A 37 11.79 -13.90 1.81
C ALA A 37 11.71 -14.57 0.44
N ASP A 38 10.68 -14.27 -0.34
CA ASP A 38 10.44 -14.80 -1.69
C ASP A 38 10.99 -13.88 -2.79
N GLY A 39 11.64 -12.77 -2.42
CA GLY A 39 12.18 -11.80 -3.38
C GLY A 39 11.12 -10.84 -3.94
N GLU A 40 9.94 -10.80 -3.34
CA GLU A 40 8.85 -9.91 -3.73
C GLU A 40 8.84 -8.63 -2.89
N LEU A 41 8.40 -7.54 -3.50
CA LEU A 41 8.31 -6.25 -2.86
C LEU A 41 7.10 -6.22 -1.91
N ASP A 42 7.36 -6.01 -0.63
CA ASP A 42 6.35 -5.94 0.40
C ASP A 42 6.48 -4.65 1.21
N CYS A 43 5.40 -4.25 1.87
CA CYS A 43 5.41 -3.09 2.75
C CYS A 43 4.70 -3.42 4.06
N PRO A 44 5.44 -3.47 5.19
CA PRO A 44 4.86 -3.70 6.50
C PRO A 44 3.82 -2.63 6.82
N LEU A 45 2.64 -3.10 7.18
CA LEU A 45 1.50 -2.26 7.55
C LEU A 45 1.86 -1.19 8.59
N GLU A 46 2.69 -1.54 9.58
CA GLU A 46 3.12 -0.63 10.64
C GLU A 46 3.88 0.59 10.10
N TYR A 47 4.74 0.43 9.09
CA TYR A 47 5.48 1.55 8.50
C TYR A 47 4.55 2.52 7.79
N VAL A 48 3.57 1.99 7.02
CA VAL A 48 2.59 2.81 6.30
C VAL A 48 1.75 3.64 7.28
N LEU A 49 1.23 3.00 8.33
CA LEU A 49 0.42 3.69 9.34
C LEU A 49 1.24 4.78 10.02
N ARG A 50 2.42 4.45 10.53
CA ARG A 50 3.28 5.39 11.25
C ARG A 50 3.66 6.60 10.40
N ARG A 51 3.94 6.41 9.11
CA ARG A 51 4.31 7.51 8.20
C ARG A 51 3.14 8.40 7.82
N ASN A 52 1.91 7.89 7.91
CA ASN A 52 0.69 8.67 7.70
C ASN A 52 0.07 9.14 9.03
N ASP A 53 0.83 9.11 10.14
CA ASP A 53 0.38 9.50 11.49
C ASP A 53 -0.84 8.70 12.02
N TYR A 54 -1.00 7.46 11.54
CA TYR A 54 -1.98 6.50 12.07
C TYR A 54 -1.32 5.46 12.97
N SER A 55 -2.08 4.97 13.95
CA SER A 55 -1.71 3.82 14.75
C SER A 55 -2.54 2.59 14.37
N LEU A 56 -2.07 1.40 14.80
CA LEU A 56 -2.87 0.17 14.71
C LEU A 56 -4.20 0.29 15.47
N LYS A 57 -4.26 1.14 16.50
CA LYS A 57 -5.51 1.40 17.23
C LYS A 57 -6.52 2.13 16.35
N ASP A 58 -6.08 3.18 15.65
CA ASP A 58 -6.94 3.91 14.70
C ASP A 58 -7.43 2.95 13.62
N LEU A 59 -6.54 2.10 13.09
CA LEU A 59 -6.93 1.09 12.11
C LEU A 59 -7.99 0.12 12.65
N ASN A 60 -7.86 -0.34 13.90
CA ASN A 60 -8.88 -1.19 14.53
C ASN A 60 -10.22 -0.46 14.72
N GLU A 61 -10.20 0.83 15.06
CA GLU A 61 -11.42 1.64 15.18
C GLU A 61 -12.13 1.80 13.83
N LEU A 62 -11.37 1.84 12.72
CA LEU A 62 -11.91 1.86 11.35
C LEU A 62 -12.43 0.48 10.89
N SER A 63 -12.10 -0.60 11.60
CA SER A 63 -12.53 -1.97 11.31
C SER A 63 -12.45 -2.36 9.81
N PRO A 64 -11.30 -2.15 9.14
CA PRO A 64 -11.14 -2.57 7.76
C PRO A 64 -11.20 -4.09 7.65
N ILE A 65 -11.82 -4.59 6.58
CA ILE A 65 -11.94 -6.01 6.28
C ILE A 65 -10.67 -6.51 5.60
N ARG A 66 -9.98 -5.64 4.87
CA ARG A 66 -8.73 -5.96 4.15
C ARG A 66 -7.84 -4.75 3.94
N ALA A 67 -6.55 -5.02 3.81
CA ALA A 67 -5.54 -4.09 3.33
C ALA A 67 -4.93 -4.62 2.02
N ILE A 68 -4.84 -3.77 1.01
CA ILE A 68 -4.35 -4.12 -0.33
C ILE A 68 -3.18 -3.20 -0.65
N PHE A 69 -2.00 -3.79 -0.83
CA PHE A 69 -0.81 -3.09 -1.26
C PHE A 69 -0.76 -3.07 -2.78
N VAL A 70 -0.75 -1.87 -3.38
CA VAL A 70 -0.77 -1.69 -4.83
C VAL A 70 0.41 -0.88 -5.32
N GLN A 71 0.94 -1.28 -6.48
CA GLN A 71 1.87 -0.51 -7.28
C GLN A 71 1.11 0.17 -8.43
N LYS A 72 1.29 1.48 -8.58
CA LYS A 72 0.81 2.26 -9.71
C LYS A 72 1.95 2.45 -10.70
N LYS A 73 1.77 1.96 -11.93
CA LYS A 73 2.75 2.08 -13.01
C LYS A 73 2.05 2.40 -14.33
N ASN A 74 2.45 3.47 -15.00
CA ASN A 74 1.91 3.89 -16.30
C ASN A 74 0.37 4.06 -16.36
N GLY A 75 -0.28 4.35 -15.22
CA GLY A 75 -1.74 4.46 -15.11
C GLY A 75 -2.43 3.15 -14.71
N ASP A 76 -1.73 2.01 -14.78
CA ASP A 76 -2.20 0.72 -14.29
C ASP A 76 -1.96 0.56 -12.80
N SER A 77 -2.79 -0.26 -12.16
CA SER A 77 -2.68 -0.63 -10.75
C SER A 77 -2.46 -2.12 -10.65
N ILE A 78 -1.33 -2.52 -10.06
CA ILE A 78 -0.95 -3.91 -9.84
C ILE A 78 -1.06 -4.18 -8.35
N VAL A 79 -1.85 -5.18 -7.95
CA VAL A 79 -1.89 -5.62 -6.56
C VAL A 79 -0.62 -6.44 -6.29
N LEU A 80 0.18 -5.99 -5.34
CA LEU A 80 1.40 -6.68 -4.91
C LEU A 80 1.14 -7.60 -3.72
N ASN A 81 0.31 -7.18 -2.77
CA ASN A 81 -0.05 -7.99 -1.61
C ASN A 81 -1.49 -7.68 -1.15
N GLU A 82 -2.17 -8.65 -0.55
CA GLU A 82 -3.47 -8.49 0.08
C GLU A 82 -3.48 -9.20 1.44
N ILE A 83 -3.87 -8.46 2.47
CA ILE A 83 -3.99 -8.94 3.84
C ILE A 83 -5.46 -8.87 4.23
N SER A 84 -6.05 -10.04 4.51
CA SER A 84 -7.39 -10.11 5.11
C SER A 84 -7.29 -9.75 6.60
N LEU A 85 -7.92 -8.64 6.98
CA LEU A 85 -8.00 -8.14 8.35
C LEU A 85 -9.28 -8.60 9.06
N ASN A 86 -10.11 -9.43 8.41
CA ASN A 86 -11.29 -10.07 8.99
C ASN A 86 -10.90 -11.06 10.10
N VAL A 87 -10.51 -10.53 11.25
CA VAL A 87 -10.41 -11.27 12.50
C VAL A 87 -11.84 -11.49 13.02
N ASN A 88 -12.42 -12.65 12.71
CA ASN A 88 -13.59 -13.14 13.44
C ASN A 88 -13.20 -13.25 14.91
N PHE A 89 -13.64 -12.30 15.73
CA PHE A 89 -13.62 -12.39 17.19
C PHE A 89 -14.80 -13.24 17.68
#